data_AF-A0A8S0GWR2-F1
#
_entry.id   AF-A0A8S0GWR2-F1
#
_cell.length_a   1.000
_cell.length_b   1.000
_cell.length_c   1.000
_cell.angle_alpha   90.00
_cell.angle_beta   90.00
_cell.angle_gamma   90.00
#
_symmetry.space_group_name_H-M   'P 1'
#
loop_
_entity.id
_entity.type
_entity.pdbx_description
1 polymer ?
#
loop_
_entity_poly.entity_id
_entity_poly.type
_entity_poly.pdbx_seq_one_letter_code
_entity_poly.pdbx_strand_id
1 'polypeptide(L)'
;MTAGTSSQITDGASCMIVMSAQRAQDLGIQPMAVIRSMAVAGVDPAIMGYGPVPATQKALKRAGLGINDIDFFELNEAFAAQPCQC
;
A
#
# COMPACT_ATOMS: atom_id res chain seq x y z
N MET A 1 -2.76 -7.85 22.34
CA MET A 1 -1.48 -7.39 21.76
C MET A 1 -0.35 -7.70 22.72
N THR A 2 0.77 -8.20 22.24
CA THR A 2 2.00 -8.39 23.02
C THR A 2 3.20 -7.85 22.24
N ALA A 3 4.36 -7.72 22.88
CA ALA A 3 5.58 -7.30 22.19
C ALA A 3 5.93 -8.19 20.99
N GLY A 4 5.69 -9.50 21.09
CA GLY A 4 5.97 -10.45 20.00
C GLY A 4 4.97 -10.40 18.83
N THR A 5 3.80 -9.77 19.02
CA THR A 5 2.75 -9.67 18.01
C THR A 5 2.54 -8.24 17.50
N SER A 6 3.51 -7.36 17.77
CA SER A 6 3.48 -5.94 17.42
C SER A 6 4.75 -5.58 16.65
N SER A 7 4.67 -4.62 15.74
CA SER A 7 5.86 -4.08 15.07
C SER A 7 6.82 -3.45 16.08
N GLN A 8 8.11 -3.64 15.87
CA GLN A 8 9.15 -3.03 16.71
C GLN A 8 9.24 -1.51 16.46
N ILE A 9 9.75 -0.78 17.44
CA ILE A 9 10.19 0.61 17.22
C ILE A 9 11.53 0.54 16.49
N THR A 10 11.59 1.12 15.29
CA THR A 10 12.75 1.01 14.40
C THR A 10 13.13 2.37 13.82
N ASP A 11 14.43 2.60 13.67
CA ASP A 11 14.99 3.71 12.90
C ASP A 11 15.42 3.24 11.51
N GLY A 12 15.02 3.96 10.46
CA GLY A 12 15.34 3.61 9.07
C GLY A 12 15.02 4.74 8.08
N ALA A 13 15.55 4.63 6.86
CA ALA A 13 15.31 5.58 5.78
C ALA A 13 15.11 4.87 4.43
N SER A 14 14.28 5.45 3.57
CA SER A 14 14.07 4.98 2.19
C SER A 14 13.95 6.18 1.23
N CYS A 15 14.26 5.97 -0.05
CA CYS A 15 14.15 6.99 -1.09
C CYS A 15 13.66 6.35 -2.39
N MET A 16 12.83 7.08 -3.13
CA MET A 16 12.33 6.68 -4.45
C MET A 16 12.31 7.91 -5.37
N ILE A 17 12.68 7.71 -6.64
CA ILE A 17 12.55 8.73 -7.68
C ILE A 17 11.29 8.44 -8.49
N VAL A 18 10.39 9.42 -8.56
CA VAL A 18 9.14 9.34 -9.33
C VAL A 18 9.15 10.41 -10.41
N MET A 19 8.77 10.04 -11.63
CA MET A 19 8.68 10.96 -12.76
C MET A 19 7.52 10.59 -13.68
N SER A 20 7.13 11.50 -14.58
CA SER A 20 6.13 11.19 -15.59
C SER A 20 6.68 10.19 -16.61
N ALA A 21 5.79 9.36 -17.16
CA ALA A 21 6.17 8.39 -18.19
C ALA A 21 6.78 9.06 -19.43
N GLN A 22 6.26 10.23 -19.82
CA GLN A 22 6.82 11.01 -20.93
C GLN A 22 8.26 11.43 -20.64
N ARG A 23 8.53 11.97 -19.45
CA ARG A 23 9.89 12.41 -19.10
C ARG A 23 10.86 11.24 -19.02
N ALA A 24 10.41 10.09 -18.54
CA ALA A 24 11.22 8.87 -18.54
C ALA A 24 11.61 8.46 -19.98
N GLN A 25 10.67 8.53 -20.93
CA GLN A 25 10.93 8.25 -22.34
C GLN A 25 11.91 9.26 -22.96
N ASP A 26 11.70 10.57 -22.73
CA ASP A 26 12.58 11.62 -23.25
C ASP A 26 14.04 11.47 -22.75
N LEU A 27 14.19 10.93 -21.54
CA LEU A 27 15.49 10.65 -20.91
C LEU A 27 16.04 9.26 -21.24
N GLY A 28 15.32 8.41 -21.96
CA GLY A 28 15.70 7.02 -22.24
C GLY A 28 15.76 6.12 -21.00
N ILE A 29 15.04 6.47 -19.93
CA ILE A 29 15.01 5.71 -18.67
C ILE A 29 13.87 4.69 -18.72
N GLN A 30 14.19 3.42 -18.46
CA GLN A 30 13.19 2.37 -18.34
C GLN A 30 12.58 2.35 -16.91
N PRO A 31 11.26 2.57 -16.74
CA PRO A 31 10.64 2.54 -15.41
C PRO A 31 10.62 1.13 -14.81
N MET A 32 10.91 1.01 -13.51
CA MET A 32 10.82 -0.27 -12.78
C MET A 32 9.39 -0.66 -12.44
N ALA A 33 8.53 0.32 -12.16
CA ALA A 33 7.13 0.13 -11.79
C ALA A 33 6.32 1.36 -12.18
N VAL A 34 5.00 1.23 -12.19
CA VAL A 34 4.07 2.34 -12.45
C VAL A 34 2.98 2.37 -11.38
N ILE A 35 2.78 3.55 -10.80
CA ILE A 35 1.69 3.78 -9.84
C ILE A 35 0.37 3.86 -10.63
N ARG A 36 -0.46 2.82 -10.53
CA ARG A 36 -1.76 2.73 -11.24
C ARG A 36 -2.86 3.51 -10.53
N SER A 37 -2.92 3.43 -9.21
CA SER A 37 -3.89 4.17 -8.41
C SER A 37 -3.39 4.37 -6.99
N MET A 38 -3.93 5.38 -6.32
CA MET A 38 -3.76 5.60 -4.89
C MET A 38 -5.12 5.95 -4.30
N ALA A 39 -5.37 5.46 -3.08
CA ALA A 39 -6.61 5.75 -2.37
C ALA A 39 -6.36 5.89 -0.88
N VAL A 40 -7.18 6.75 -0.26
CA VAL A 40 -7.22 6.96 1.18
C VAL A 40 -8.66 6.78 1.64
N ALA A 41 -8.82 6.11 2.77
CA ALA A 41 -10.09 5.88 3.44
C ALA A 41 -9.94 6.19 4.94
N GLY A 42 -10.94 6.87 5.50
CA GLY A 42 -11.05 7.05 6.95
C GLY A 42 -11.94 5.96 7.54
N VAL A 43 -11.58 5.49 8.72
CA VAL A 43 -12.37 4.57 9.54
C VAL A 43 -12.47 5.12 10.96
N ASP A 44 -13.39 4.59 11.76
CA ASP A 44 -13.46 4.95 13.17
C ASP A 44 -12.12 4.61 13.87
N PRO A 45 -11.55 5.51 14.69
CA PRO A 45 -10.29 5.28 15.37
C PRO A 45 -10.24 3.99 16.19
N ALA A 46 -11.36 3.54 16.75
CA ALA A 46 -11.45 2.30 17.53
C ALA A 46 -11.17 1.05 16.69
N ILE A 47 -11.34 1.12 15.36
CA ILE A 47 -11.09 0.02 14.41
C ILE A 47 -10.06 0.41 13.35
N MET A 48 -9.12 1.31 13.68
CA MET A 48 -8.16 1.85 12.71
C MET A 48 -7.41 0.77 11.90
N GLY A 49 -7.19 -0.42 12.48
CA GLY A 49 -6.56 -1.56 11.81
C GLY A 49 -7.33 -2.09 10.58
N TYR A 50 -8.63 -1.82 10.47
CA TYR A 50 -9.44 -2.19 9.30
C TYR A 50 -9.24 -1.25 8.10
N GLY A 51 -8.53 -0.12 8.28
CA GLY A 51 -8.30 0.89 7.23
C GLY A 51 -7.80 0.36 5.87
N PRO A 52 -6.93 -0.67 5.80
CA PRO A 52 -6.48 -1.23 4.52
C PRO A 52 -7.60 -1.79 3.65
N VAL A 53 -8.69 -2.32 4.23
CA VAL A 53 -9.79 -2.93 3.46
C VAL A 53 -10.54 -1.91 2.59
N PRO A 54 -11.16 -0.84 3.14
CA PRO A 54 -11.84 0.15 2.34
C PRO A 54 -10.88 0.96 1.45
N ALA A 55 -9.62 1.16 1.87
CA ALA A 55 -8.62 1.83 1.04
C ALA A 55 -8.27 0.99 -0.21
N THR A 56 -8.05 -0.31 -0.04
CA THR A 56 -7.75 -1.24 -1.14
C THR A 56 -8.93 -1.36 -2.11
N GLN A 57 -10.15 -1.54 -1.61
CA GLN A 57 -11.35 -1.58 -2.45
C GLN A 57 -11.49 -0.31 -3.30
N LYS A 58 -11.21 0.86 -2.73
CA LYS A 58 -11.25 2.15 -3.43
C LYS A 58 -10.12 2.29 -4.46
N ALA A 59 -8.91 1.82 -4.15
CA ALA A 59 -7.78 1.81 -5.08
C ALA A 59 -8.06 0.90 -6.28
N LEU A 60 -8.45 -0.36 -6.04
CA LEU A 60 -8.80 -1.32 -7.07
C LEU A 60 -9.89 -0.80 -8.00
N LYS A 61 -10.97 -0.24 -7.42
CA LYS A 61 -12.04 0.39 -8.21
C LYS A 61 -11.56 1.54 -9.10
N ARG A 62 -10.61 2.37 -8.62
CA ARG A 62 -10.02 3.47 -9.39
C ARG A 62 -9.09 2.96 -10.50
N ALA A 63 -8.37 1.87 -10.24
CA ALA A 63 -7.51 1.23 -11.22
C ALA A 63 -8.29 0.40 -12.24
N GLY A 64 -9.58 0.11 -11.99
CA GLY A 64 -10.38 -0.79 -12.80
C GLY A 64 -9.94 -2.25 -12.68
N LEU A 65 -9.33 -2.61 -11.55
CA LEU A 65 -8.80 -3.95 -11.26
C LEU A 65 -9.69 -4.69 -10.27
N GLY A 66 -9.75 -6.01 -10.40
CA GLY A 66 -10.27 -6.93 -9.40
C GLY A 66 -9.19 -7.46 -8.48
N ILE A 67 -9.59 -8.17 -7.43
CA ILE A 67 -8.64 -8.76 -6.47
C ILE A 67 -7.79 -9.88 -7.11
N ASN A 68 -8.36 -10.57 -8.11
CA ASN A 68 -7.69 -11.65 -8.85
C ASN A 68 -6.63 -11.13 -9.83
N ASP A 69 -6.57 -9.82 -10.08
CA ASP A 69 -5.55 -9.20 -10.92
C ASP A 69 -4.29 -8.83 -10.11
N ILE A 70 -4.28 -9.13 -8.81
CA ILE A 70 -3.20 -8.79 -7.88
C ILE A 70 -2.46 -10.07 -7.47
N ASP A 71 -1.20 -10.15 -7.86
CA ASP A 71 -0.34 -11.29 -7.52
C ASP A 71 0.17 -11.22 -6.06
N PHE A 72 0.46 -10.01 -5.59
CA PHE A 72 1.09 -9.78 -4.28
C PHE A 72 0.44 -8.61 -3.53
N PHE A 73 0.25 -8.81 -2.23
CA PHE A 73 -0.23 -7.79 -1.30
C PHE A 73 0.86 -7.44 -0.31
N GLU A 74 1.34 -6.20 -0.38
CA GLU A 74 2.24 -5.63 0.62
C GLU A 74 1.41 -4.85 1.64
N LEU A 75 1.17 -5.47 2.79
CA LEU A 75 0.42 -4.89 3.90
C LEU A 75 1.39 -4.53 5.02
N ASN A 76 1.25 -3.33 5.57
CA ASN A 76 1.98 -3.00 6.80
C ASN A 76 1.45 -3.84 7.96
N GLU A 77 2.37 -4.45 8.72
CA GLU A 77 2.06 -5.34 9.84
C GLU A 77 2.27 -4.63 11.18
N ALA A 78 1.52 -3.57 11.45
CA ALA A 78 1.60 -2.87 12.74
C ALA A 78 1.34 -3.83 13.91
N PHE A 79 0.40 -4.76 13.72
CA PHE A 79 0.10 -5.84 14.65
C PHE A 79 -0.38 -7.08 13.91
N ALA A 80 -0.05 -8.27 14.42
CA ALA A 80 -0.43 -9.54 13.77
C ALA A 80 -1.95 -9.73 13.58
N ALA A 81 -2.78 -9.10 14.42
CA ALA A 81 -4.23 -9.21 14.30
C ALA A 81 -4.83 -8.41 13.12
N GLN A 82 -4.14 -7.40 12.62
CA GLN A 82 -4.65 -6.51 11.56
C GLN A 82 -4.67 -7.20 10.17
N PRO A 83 -3.59 -7.86 9.71
CA PRO A 83 -3.63 -8.61 8.45
C PRO A 83 -4.68 -9.72 8.45
N CYS A 84 -4.91 -10.39 9.58
CA CYS A 84 -5.92 -11.45 9.71
C CYS A 84 -7.38 -10.97 9.54
N GLN A 85 -7.61 -9.66 9.61
CA GLN A 85 -8.94 -9.05 9.42
C GLN A 85 -9.19 -8.55 7.99
N CYS A 86 -8.15 -8.56 7.15
CA CYS A 86 -8.19 -8.11 5.76
C CYS A 86 -8.60 -9.26 4.83
#